data_AF-A0A2K5V8K4-F1
#
_entry.id   AF-A0A2K5V8K4-F1
#
_cell.length_a   1.000
_cell.length_b   1.000
_cell.length_c   1.000
_cell.angle_alpha   90.00
_cell.angle_beta   90.00
_cell.angle_gamma   90.00
#
_symmetry.space_group_name_H-M   'P 1'
#
loop_
_entity.id
_entity.type
_entity.pdbx_description
1 polymer ?
#
loop_
_entity_poly.entity_id
_entity_poly.type
_entity_poly.pdbx_seq_one_letter_code
_entity_poly.pdbx_strand_id
1 'polypeptide(L)'
;LKDKNVIICGKSLSVNEMTLSTLKEKGYKAAFIGIGLPEPNKDAMFQGLTRDQGFYTSKDFLPLVAKGSKAGMCACHSPLPSIRGVVIVLGAGDTAFDCATSALRCGARRVFIVFRKGFVNIRAVPEEMELAKEEKCEFLPFLSPRKVIVKGGRIAGMQFVRTEQDETGKWNEDEDQMVHLKADVVISAFGSVLSDSKVKEALSPIKFNRWGLPEVDPETMQTSEPWVFAGGDVIGLANTTVESVNDGKQASWYIHKYIQSQYGASISAKPELPLFYTPIDLVDISVEMAGLKFINPFGLASATPATSTSMIRRAFEAGWGFALTKTFSLDKDIVTNVSPRIIRGTTSGPMYGPGQSSFLNIELISEKTAAYWCQSVTELKADFPDNIVIASIMCSYNKNDWMELAKKSEDSGADALELNLSCPHGMGERGMGLACGQDPELVRNICPDPKCH
;
A
#
# COMPACT_ATOMS: atom_id res chain seq x y z
N LEU A 1 -1.69 -1.40 16.78
CA LEU A 1 -1.49 -2.84 17.14
C LEU A 1 -1.67 -3.06 18.64
N LYS A 2 -0.85 -2.45 19.50
CA LYS A 2 -0.95 -2.62 20.97
C LYS A 2 -2.27 -2.14 21.58
N ASP A 3 -2.93 -1.16 20.97
CA ASP A 3 -4.24 -0.69 21.42
C ASP A 3 -5.33 -1.77 21.35
N LYS A 4 -5.10 -2.83 20.55
CA LYS A 4 -6.05 -3.93 20.33
C LYS A 4 -5.48 -5.32 20.69
N ASN A 5 -4.19 -5.43 21.03
CA ASN A 5 -3.48 -6.71 21.16
C ASN A 5 -2.52 -6.75 22.36
N VAL A 6 -2.41 -7.94 22.95
CA VAL A 6 -1.43 -8.24 24.02
C VAL A 6 -0.18 -8.89 23.40
N ILE A 7 1.01 -8.43 23.78
CA ILE A 7 2.30 -9.01 23.35
C ILE A 7 3.04 -9.51 24.58
N ILE A 8 3.43 -10.79 24.57
CA ILE A 8 4.19 -11.43 25.66
C ILE A 8 5.58 -11.79 25.14
N CYS A 9 6.61 -11.12 25.67
CA CYS A 9 8.00 -11.40 25.34
C CYS A 9 8.59 -12.53 26.20
N GLY A 10 9.74 -13.09 25.78
CA GLY A 10 10.44 -14.13 26.54
C GLY A 10 9.74 -15.50 26.52
N LYS A 11 8.99 -15.77 25.45
CA LYS A 11 8.31 -17.04 25.19
C LYS A 11 8.74 -17.58 23.84
N SER A 12 9.18 -18.83 23.81
CA SER A 12 9.70 -19.49 22.61
C SER A 12 8.76 -20.60 22.15
N LEU A 13 8.64 -20.76 20.84
CA LEU A 13 8.07 -21.97 20.24
C LEU A 13 9.17 -23.04 20.21
N SER A 14 9.12 -23.99 21.15
CA SER A 14 10.13 -25.04 21.34
C SER A 14 9.54 -26.15 22.22
N VAL A 15 10.00 -27.40 22.06
CA VAL A 15 9.51 -28.55 22.87
C VAL A 15 9.55 -28.35 24.38
N ASN A 16 10.48 -27.52 24.88
CA ASN A 16 10.63 -27.24 26.31
C ASN A 16 9.80 -26.05 26.80
N GLU A 17 9.07 -25.38 25.92
CA GLU A 17 8.29 -24.18 26.25
C GLU A 17 6.88 -24.23 25.65
N MET A 18 6.64 -23.58 24.52
CA MET A 18 5.37 -23.62 23.81
C MET A 18 5.47 -24.57 22.63
N THR A 19 4.52 -25.48 22.53
CA THR A 19 4.28 -26.34 21.37
C THR A 19 2.85 -26.18 20.90
N LEU A 20 2.54 -26.59 19.67
CA LEU A 20 1.15 -26.64 19.18
C LEU A 20 0.25 -27.45 20.13
N SER A 21 0.73 -28.60 20.63
CA SER A 21 -0.02 -29.42 21.59
C SER A 21 -0.34 -28.64 22.87
N THR A 22 0.65 -27.96 23.47
CA THR A 22 0.41 -27.18 24.70
C THR A 22 -0.53 -25.99 24.49
N LEU A 23 -0.51 -25.38 23.30
CA LEU A 23 -1.44 -24.30 22.97
C LEU A 23 -2.86 -24.84 22.83
N LYS A 24 -3.02 -26.00 22.17
CA LYS A 24 -4.31 -26.68 22.04
C LYS A 24 -4.88 -27.08 23.41
N GLU A 25 -4.05 -27.64 24.30
CA GLU A 25 -4.41 -28.00 25.68
C GLU A 25 -4.84 -26.79 26.52
N LYS A 26 -4.19 -25.63 26.32
CA LYS A 26 -4.58 -24.36 26.95
C LYS A 26 -5.86 -23.75 26.37
N GLY A 27 -6.48 -24.39 25.37
CA GLY A 27 -7.75 -23.98 24.81
C GLY A 27 -7.66 -22.91 23.70
N TYR A 28 -6.47 -22.65 23.15
CA TYR A 28 -6.32 -21.77 21.99
C TYR A 28 -7.07 -22.36 20.79
N LYS A 29 -7.84 -21.52 20.10
CA LYS A 29 -8.71 -21.97 19.00
C LYS A 29 -8.03 -21.92 17.63
N ALA A 30 -7.04 -21.06 17.45
CA ALA A 30 -6.22 -20.99 16.25
C ALA A 30 -4.80 -20.55 16.62
N ALA A 31 -3.83 -20.89 15.78
CA ALA A 31 -2.43 -20.45 15.89
C ALA A 31 -1.91 -19.96 14.54
N PHE A 32 -1.13 -18.87 14.57
CA PHE A 32 -0.40 -18.36 13.41
C PHE A 32 1.11 -18.44 13.67
N ILE A 33 1.84 -19.10 12.78
CA ILE A 33 3.29 -19.29 12.86
C ILE A 33 3.97 -18.22 11.99
N GLY A 34 4.52 -17.21 12.64
CA GLY A 34 5.26 -16.10 12.02
C GLY A 34 6.64 -15.91 12.62
N ILE A 35 7.34 -17.00 12.94
CA ILE A 35 8.66 -16.97 13.62
C ILE A 35 9.83 -16.61 12.69
N GLY A 36 9.57 -16.52 11.39
CA GLY A 36 10.58 -16.29 10.36
C GLY A 36 11.60 -17.43 10.26
N LEU A 37 12.82 -17.09 9.83
CA LEU A 37 13.96 -18.01 9.75
C LEU A 37 15.01 -17.62 10.82
N PRO A 38 14.98 -18.27 12.00
CA PRO A 38 15.71 -17.79 13.16
C PRO A 38 17.22 -18.01 13.08
N GLU A 39 17.69 -19.13 12.53
CA GLU A 39 19.12 -19.44 12.50
C GLU A 39 19.81 -18.94 11.23
N PRO A 40 21.09 -18.55 11.28
CA PRO A 40 21.86 -18.25 10.08
C PRO A 40 22.18 -19.53 9.29
N ASN A 41 22.23 -19.40 7.97
CA ASN A 41 22.77 -20.44 7.10
C ASN A 41 24.30 -20.51 7.26
N LYS A 42 24.81 -21.49 8.01
CA LYS A 42 26.24 -21.65 8.31
C LYS A 42 26.85 -22.77 7.47
N ASP A 43 27.94 -22.45 6.79
CA ASP A 43 28.80 -23.45 6.14
C ASP A 43 29.74 -24.11 7.18
N ALA A 44 30.04 -25.40 6.98
CA ALA A 44 30.93 -26.17 7.84
C ALA A 44 32.35 -25.58 7.92
N MET A 45 32.80 -24.85 6.89
CA MET A 45 34.12 -24.21 6.88
C MET A 45 34.32 -23.17 8.00
N PHE A 46 33.22 -22.67 8.59
CA PHE A 46 33.27 -21.71 9.69
C PHE A 46 33.14 -22.37 11.07
N GLN A 47 33.05 -23.70 11.13
CA GLN A 47 32.93 -24.43 12.38
C GLN A 47 34.15 -24.18 13.28
N GLY A 48 33.88 -23.85 14.54
CA GLY A 48 34.92 -23.53 15.54
C GLY A 48 35.44 -22.09 15.49
N LEU A 49 35.05 -21.29 14.50
CA LEU A 49 35.40 -19.86 14.48
C LEU A 49 34.54 -19.06 15.45
N THR A 50 35.18 -18.12 16.15
CA THR A 50 34.52 -17.27 17.14
C THR A 50 34.55 -15.78 16.77
N ARG A 51 33.72 -14.99 17.47
CA ARG A 51 33.69 -13.54 17.32
C ARG A 51 35.01 -12.86 17.70
N ASP A 52 35.69 -13.38 18.71
CA ASP A 52 37.00 -12.86 19.15
C ASP A 52 38.10 -13.08 18.11
N GLN A 53 37.94 -14.12 17.29
CA GLN A 53 38.81 -14.38 16.13
C GLN A 53 38.47 -13.51 14.92
N GLY A 54 37.35 -12.77 14.95
CA GLY A 54 36.89 -11.89 13.88
C GLY A 54 35.80 -12.49 12.98
N PHE A 55 35.18 -13.62 13.36
CA PHE A 55 34.12 -14.24 12.55
C PHE A 55 32.72 -13.92 13.09
N TYR A 56 31.82 -13.57 12.18
CA TYR A 56 30.40 -13.36 12.47
C TYR A 56 29.53 -14.00 11.38
N THR A 57 28.35 -14.45 11.75
CA THR A 57 27.24 -14.49 10.78
C THR A 57 26.45 -13.18 10.83
N SER A 58 25.61 -12.93 9.83
CA SER A 58 24.69 -11.78 9.85
C SER A 58 23.75 -11.80 11.06
N LYS A 59 23.30 -13.00 11.50
CA LYS A 59 22.49 -13.20 12.71
C LYS A 59 23.25 -12.96 14.01
N ASP A 60 24.59 -12.90 13.98
CA ASP A 60 25.40 -12.42 15.11
C ASP A 60 25.64 -10.92 15.01
N PHE A 61 26.10 -10.45 13.84
CA PHE A 61 26.60 -9.09 13.64
C PHE A 61 25.51 -8.02 13.67
N LEU A 62 24.47 -8.15 12.84
CA LEU A 62 23.44 -7.12 12.71
C LEU A 62 22.67 -6.89 14.02
N PRO A 63 22.30 -7.92 14.81
CA PRO A 63 21.66 -7.69 16.11
C PRO A 63 22.55 -6.93 17.11
N LEU A 64 23.88 -7.08 17.06
CA LEU A 64 24.79 -6.31 17.92
C LEU A 64 24.81 -4.84 17.51
N VAL A 65 24.94 -4.57 16.20
CA VAL A 65 24.88 -3.21 15.66
C VAL A 65 23.53 -2.55 15.97
N ALA A 66 22.43 -3.27 15.78
CA ALA A 66 21.09 -2.80 16.09
C ALA A 66 20.92 -2.47 17.58
N LYS A 67 21.35 -3.35 18.49
CA LYS A 67 21.30 -3.09 19.94
C LYS A 67 22.15 -1.88 20.36
N GLY A 68 23.26 -1.63 19.67
CA GLY A 68 24.13 -0.48 19.94
C GLY A 68 23.71 0.83 19.27
N SER A 69 22.77 0.80 18.33
CA SER A 69 22.35 1.99 17.57
C SER A 69 20.88 2.39 17.77
N LYS A 70 20.01 1.44 18.14
CA LYS A 70 18.56 1.67 18.25
C LYS A 70 18.15 1.86 19.71
N ALA A 71 18.05 3.12 20.14
CA ALA A 71 17.54 3.46 21.46
C ALA A 71 16.14 2.88 21.68
N GLY A 72 15.90 2.27 22.85
CA GLY A 72 14.62 1.63 23.20
C GLY A 72 14.47 0.17 22.74
N MET A 73 15.40 -0.37 21.93
CA MET A 73 15.36 -1.78 21.50
C MET A 73 15.81 -2.76 22.59
N CYS A 74 16.86 -2.43 23.35
CA CYS A 74 17.32 -3.19 24.52
C CYS A 74 17.28 -2.30 25.76
N ALA A 75 16.97 -2.88 26.92
CA ALA A 75 17.20 -2.22 28.22
C ALA A 75 18.71 -2.09 28.54
N CYS A 76 19.53 -2.91 27.90
CA CYS A 76 20.97 -2.92 28.04
C CYS A 76 21.64 -1.82 27.20
N HIS A 77 22.65 -1.15 27.76
CA HIS A 77 23.52 -0.27 26.98
C HIS A 77 24.56 -1.13 26.26
N SER A 78 24.31 -1.45 25.00
CA SER A 78 25.24 -2.26 24.19
C SER A 78 26.20 -1.34 23.44
N PRO A 79 27.54 -1.54 23.55
CA PRO A 79 28.46 -0.82 22.68
C PRO A 79 28.33 -1.31 21.24
N LEU A 80 28.65 -0.43 20.28
CA LEU A 80 28.85 -0.86 18.90
C LEU A 80 30.00 -1.88 18.82
N PRO A 81 29.89 -2.92 17.96
CA PRO A 81 31.01 -3.82 17.70
C PRO A 81 32.26 -3.05 17.27
N SER A 82 33.41 -3.33 17.90
CA SER A 82 34.68 -2.72 17.50
C SER A 82 35.27 -3.50 16.31
N ILE A 83 34.90 -3.11 15.09
CA ILE A 83 35.42 -3.71 13.86
C ILE A 83 36.53 -2.81 13.31
N ARG A 84 37.76 -3.35 13.19
CA ARG A 84 38.91 -2.61 12.65
C ARG A 84 39.53 -3.40 11.51
N GLY A 85 40.19 -2.68 10.59
CA GLY A 85 40.90 -3.31 9.48
C GLY A 85 39.99 -3.63 8.30
N VAL A 86 40.31 -4.70 7.57
CA VAL A 86 39.61 -5.13 6.36
C VAL A 86 38.53 -6.15 6.70
N VAL A 87 37.32 -5.89 6.24
CA VAL A 87 36.17 -6.78 6.42
C VAL A 87 35.83 -7.46 5.10
N ILE A 88 35.59 -8.76 5.14
CA ILE A 88 34.97 -9.52 4.05
C ILE A 88 33.53 -9.82 4.45
N VAL A 89 32.58 -9.44 3.61
CA VAL A 89 31.18 -9.84 3.70
C VAL A 89 30.86 -10.82 2.58
N LEU A 90 30.33 -11.98 2.94
CA LEU A 90 30.05 -13.06 1.99
C LEU A 90 28.56 -13.11 1.67
N GLY A 91 28.20 -12.77 0.43
CA GLY A 91 26.81 -12.77 -0.04
C GLY A 91 26.50 -11.63 -1.02
N ALA A 92 25.30 -11.68 -1.60
CA ALA A 92 24.82 -10.70 -2.58
C ALA A 92 23.29 -10.46 -2.48
N GLY A 93 22.71 -10.62 -1.29
CA GLY A 93 21.33 -10.18 -1.01
C GLY A 93 21.34 -9.09 0.07
N ASP A 94 20.19 -8.53 0.40
CA ASP A 94 20.03 -7.36 1.29
C ASP A 94 20.85 -7.48 2.57
N THR A 95 20.81 -8.65 3.22
CA THR A 95 21.59 -8.94 4.42
C THR A 95 23.09 -8.69 4.27
N ALA A 96 23.68 -8.95 3.10
CA ALA A 96 25.10 -8.73 2.84
C ALA A 96 25.42 -7.23 2.70
N PHE A 97 24.55 -6.47 2.03
CA PHE A 97 24.73 -5.02 1.86
C PHE A 97 24.56 -4.29 3.19
N ASP A 98 23.54 -4.65 3.98
CA ASP A 98 23.36 -4.18 5.35
C ASP A 98 24.57 -4.49 6.25
N CYS A 99 25.13 -5.70 6.14
CA CYS A 99 26.34 -6.06 6.89
C CYS A 99 27.54 -5.18 6.47
N ALA A 100 27.67 -4.88 5.18
CA ALA A 100 28.76 -4.09 4.65
C ALA A 100 28.71 -2.63 5.12
N THR A 101 27.57 -1.97 4.96
CA THR A 101 27.37 -0.57 5.40
C THR A 101 27.42 -0.45 6.93
N SER A 102 26.89 -1.45 7.66
CA SER A 102 26.99 -1.53 9.13
C SER A 102 28.43 -1.72 9.61
N ALA A 103 29.25 -2.49 8.87
CA ALA A 103 30.66 -2.66 9.22
C ALA A 103 31.44 -1.33 9.18
N LEU A 104 31.09 -0.43 8.27
CA LEU A 104 31.68 0.92 8.23
C LEU A 104 31.33 1.73 9.48
N ARG A 105 30.09 1.67 9.98
CA ARG A 105 29.69 2.33 11.25
C ARG A 105 30.46 1.77 12.45
N CYS A 106 30.84 0.50 12.40
CA CYS A 106 31.62 -0.17 13.43
C CYS A 106 33.13 0.15 13.38
N GLY A 107 33.58 0.96 12.41
CA GLY A 107 34.98 1.41 12.29
C GLY A 107 35.83 0.63 11.28
N ALA A 108 35.21 -0.17 10.40
CA ALA A 108 35.95 -0.88 9.35
C ALA A 108 36.73 0.10 8.46
N ARG A 109 37.99 -0.23 8.14
CA ARG A 109 38.84 0.59 7.26
C ARG A 109 38.49 0.39 5.79
N ARG A 110 38.08 -0.82 5.42
CA ARG A 110 37.71 -1.22 4.05
C ARG A 110 36.79 -2.43 4.12
N VAL A 111 35.80 -2.49 3.23
CA VAL A 111 34.84 -3.59 3.16
C VAL A 111 34.83 -4.18 1.76
N PHE A 112 34.98 -5.50 1.67
CA PHE A 112 34.83 -6.28 0.45
C PHE A 112 33.53 -7.10 0.53
N ILE A 113 32.65 -6.92 -0.44
CA ILE A 113 31.46 -7.73 -0.64
C ILE A 113 31.82 -8.79 -1.69
N VAL A 114 31.88 -10.04 -1.26
CA VAL A 114 32.37 -11.17 -2.07
C VAL A 114 31.22 -12.12 -2.35
N PHE A 115 31.05 -12.50 -3.62
CA PHE A 115 29.96 -13.36 -4.04
C PHE A 115 30.36 -14.31 -5.16
N ARG A 116 29.77 -15.52 -5.14
CA ARG A 116 30.13 -16.64 -6.01
C ARG A 116 29.62 -16.55 -7.45
N LYS A 117 28.98 -15.45 -7.84
CA LYS A 117 28.40 -15.24 -9.18
C LYS A 117 28.80 -13.86 -9.71
N GLY A 118 28.29 -13.48 -10.88
CA GLY A 118 28.53 -12.15 -11.47
C GLY A 118 27.66 -11.05 -10.86
N PHE A 119 27.97 -9.79 -11.19
CA PHE A 119 27.19 -8.62 -10.76
C PHE A 119 25.72 -8.68 -11.19
N VAL A 120 25.45 -9.21 -12.38
CA VAL A 120 24.09 -9.40 -12.91
C VAL A 120 23.26 -10.41 -12.09
N ASN A 121 23.88 -11.14 -11.16
CA ASN A 121 23.23 -12.12 -10.30
C ASN A 121 23.07 -11.64 -8.85
N ILE A 122 23.32 -10.36 -8.57
CA ILE A 122 23.00 -9.75 -7.27
C ILE A 122 21.48 -9.87 -7.06
N ARG A 123 21.10 -10.34 -5.86
CA ARG A 123 19.69 -10.57 -5.49
C ARG A 123 19.03 -9.34 -4.89
N ALA A 124 19.82 -8.48 -4.26
CA ALA A 124 19.34 -7.21 -3.73
C ALA A 124 18.90 -6.29 -4.87
N VAL A 125 17.96 -5.41 -4.57
CA VAL A 125 17.51 -4.38 -5.52
C VAL A 125 18.65 -3.39 -5.81
N PRO A 126 18.70 -2.74 -7.00
CA PRO A 126 19.79 -1.82 -7.35
C PRO A 126 20.00 -0.69 -6.33
N GLU A 127 18.93 -0.21 -5.71
CA GLU A 127 18.95 0.85 -4.71
C GLU A 127 19.74 0.42 -3.46
N GLU A 128 19.59 -0.83 -3.03
CA GLU A 128 20.31 -1.41 -1.89
C GLU A 128 21.81 -1.58 -2.21
N MET A 129 22.12 -2.02 -3.44
CA MET A 129 23.50 -2.11 -3.91
C MET A 129 24.18 -0.73 -3.97
N GLU A 130 23.46 0.31 -4.41
CA GLU A 130 24.02 1.65 -4.58
C GLU A 130 24.49 2.24 -3.24
N LEU A 131 23.77 2.00 -2.14
CA LEU A 131 24.19 2.44 -0.80
C LEU A 131 25.60 1.97 -0.43
N ALA A 132 25.90 0.69 -0.63
CA ALA A 132 27.22 0.14 -0.35
C ALA A 132 28.29 0.68 -1.32
N LYS A 133 27.92 0.91 -2.58
CA LYS A 133 28.80 1.45 -3.63
C LYS A 133 29.18 2.91 -3.39
N GLU A 134 28.22 3.75 -3.01
CA GLU A 134 28.46 5.16 -2.67
C GLU A 134 29.44 5.29 -1.50
N GLU A 135 29.30 4.41 -0.50
CA GLU A 135 30.20 4.28 0.67
C GLU A 135 31.52 3.56 0.38
N LYS A 136 31.84 3.31 -0.88
CA LYS A 136 33.11 2.74 -1.36
C LYS A 136 33.38 1.31 -0.88
N CYS A 137 32.34 0.51 -0.64
CA CYS A 137 32.51 -0.93 -0.56
C CYS A 137 33.00 -1.48 -1.90
N GLU A 138 33.90 -2.45 -1.86
CA GLU A 138 34.41 -3.11 -3.06
C GLU A 138 33.71 -4.42 -3.32
N PHE A 139 33.42 -4.67 -4.59
CA PHE A 139 32.66 -5.84 -5.03
C PHE A 139 33.60 -6.82 -5.72
N LEU A 140 33.67 -8.05 -5.21
CA LEU A 140 34.50 -9.12 -5.77
C LEU A 140 33.57 -10.26 -6.23
N PRO A 141 33.16 -10.25 -7.51
CA PRO A 141 32.32 -11.30 -8.08
C PRO A 141 33.14 -12.58 -8.33
N PHE A 142 32.45 -13.66 -8.67
CA PHE A 142 33.04 -14.92 -9.13
C PHE A 142 34.01 -15.58 -8.15
N LEU A 143 33.76 -15.43 -6.84
CA LEU A 143 34.61 -16.02 -5.80
C LEU A 143 33.81 -16.89 -4.84
N SER A 144 34.21 -18.17 -4.75
CA SER A 144 33.65 -19.12 -3.80
C SER A 144 34.61 -19.31 -2.61
N PRO A 145 34.13 -19.15 -1.37
CA PRO A 145 34.87 -19.47 -0.14
C PRO A 145 35.51 -20.86 -0.11
N ARG A 146 36.78 -20.97 0.28
CA ARG A 146 37.45 -22.26 0.53
C ARG A 146 38.01 -22.43 1.93
N LYS A 147 38.77 -21.46 2.42
CA LYS A 147 39.46 -21.61 3.72
C LYS A 147 39.65 -20.27 4.41
N VAL A 148 39.32 -20.23 5.70
CA VAL A 148 39.67 -19.10 6.57
C VAL A 148 41.09 -19.27 7.10
N ILE A 149 41.92 -18.24 6.95
CA ILE A 149 43.32 -18.25 7.39
C ILE A 149 43.38 -17.59 8.77
N VAL A 150 43.72 -18.35 9.79
CA VAL A 150 43.87 -17.88 11.17
C VAL A 150 45.35 -17.88 11.56
N LYS A 151 45.85 -16.75 12.06
CA LYS A 151 47.22 -16.59 12.58
C LYS A 151 47.17 -15.92 13.94
N GLY A 152 47.92 -16.44 14.92
CA GLY A 152 47.94 -15.86 16.28
C GLY A 152 46.56 -15.77 16.94
N GLY A 153 45.66 -16.71 16.64
CA GLY A 153 44.30 -16.72 17.16
C GLY A 153 43.36 -15.67 16.57
N ARG A 154 43.70 -15.03 15.45
CA ARG A 154 42.81 -14.10 14.72
C ARG A 154 42.78 -14.40 13.23
N ILE A 155 41.68 -14.07 12.56
CA ILE A 155 41.60 -14.12 11.11
C ILE A 155 42.64 -13.15 10.52
N ALA A 156 43.41 -13.65 9.56
CA ALA A 156 44.41 -12.89 8.81
C ALA A 156 44.10 -12.83 7.30
N GLY A 157 43.05 -13.53 6.88
CA GLY A 157 42.57 -13.55 5.50
C GLY A 157 41.69 -14.75 5.20
N MET A 158 41.28 -14.83 3.95
CA MET A 158 40.43 -15.88 3.45
C MET A 158 40.88 -16.27 2.04
N GLN A 159 40.85 -17.57 1.78
CA GLN A 159 41.13 -18.17 0.49
C GLN A 159 39.81 -18.44 -0.23
N PHE A 160 39.81 -18.12 -1.52
CA PHE A 160 38.72 -18.34 -2.45
C PHE A 160 39.24 -19.11 -3.66
N VAL A 161 38.30 -19.73 -4.37
CA VAL A 161 38.51 -20.21 -5.74
C VAL A 161 37.61 -19.44 -6.69
N ARG A 162 38.07 -19.30 -7.93
CA ARG A 162 37.27 -18.66 -8.97
C ARG A 162 36.05 -19.52 -9.29
N THR A 163 34.94 -18.87 -9.57
CA THR A 163 33.76 -19.52 -10.14
C THR A 163 33.48 -19.01 -11.54
N GLU A 164 32.89 -19.87 -12.36
CA GLU A 164 32.43 -19.51 -13.69
C GLU A 164 31.16 -20.27 -14.06
N GLN A 165 30.45 -19.76 -15.06
CA GLN A 165 29.26 -20.38 -15.60
C GLN A 165 29.60 -21.03 -16.93
N ASP A 166 29.33 -22.33 -17.06
CA ASP A 166 29.49 -23.04 -18.33
C ASP A 166 28.36 -22.74 -19.33
N GLU A 167 28.49 -23.27 -20.55
CA GLU A 167 27.51 -23.10 -21.64
C GLU A 167 26.10 -23.63 -21.28
N THR A 168 26.01 -24.54 -20.32
CA THR A 168 24.73 -25.10 -19.85
C THR A 168 24.07 -24.23 -18.77
N GLY A 169 24.76 -23.18 -18.32
CA GLY A 169 24.32 -22.32 -17.24
C GLY A 169 24.67 -22.84 -15.84
N LYS A 170 25.40 -23.96 -15.74
CA LYS A 170 25.84 -24.53 -14.46
C LYS A 170 27.08 -23.78 -13.96
N TRP A 171 27.13 -23.59 -12.66
CA TRP A 171 28.24 -22.92 -11.99
C TRP A 171 29.30 -23.94 -11.56
N ASN A 172 30.53 -23.72 -11.99
CA ASN A 172 31.69 -24.56 -11.67
C ASN A 172 32.70 -23.76 -10.84
N GLU A 173 33.49 -24.47 -10.06
CA GLU A 173 34.56 -23.91 -9.22
C GLU A 173 35.90 -24.40 -9.78
N ASP A 174 36.84 -23.47 -10.01
CA ASP A 174 38.17 -23.76 -10.52
C ASP A 174 39.19 -23.74 -9.37
N GLU A 175 39.61 -24.93 -8.95
CA GLU A 175 40.54 -25.11 -7.82
C GLU A 175 41.97 -24.62 -8.11
N ASP A 176 42.37 -24.50 -9.38
CA ASP A 176 43.70 -24.03 -9.76
C ASP A 176 43.77 -22.49 -9.69
N GLN A 177 42.63 -21.81 -9.84
CA GLN A 177 42.50 -20.36 -9.77
C GLN A 177 42.14 -19.88 -8.36
N MET A 178 43.14 -19.82 -7.49
CA MET A 178 42.98 -19.40 -6.10
C MET A 178 43.24 -17.90 -5.88
N VAL A 179 42.46 -17.31 -4.98
CA VAL A 179 42.64 -15.93 -4.50
C VAL A 179 42.83 -15.92 -2.99
N HIS A 180 43.89 -15.27 -2.52
CA HIS A 180 44.12 -15.01 -1.10
C HIS A 180 43.84 -13.54 -0.77
N LEU A 181 42.72 -13.28 -0.11
CA LEU A 181 42.33 -11.94 0.30
C LEU A 181 42.66 -11.74 1.79
N LYS A 182 43.49 -10.74 2.09
CA LYS A 182 43.79 -10.35 3.47
C LYS A 182 42.55 -9.71 4.11
N ALA A 183 42.22 -10.15 5.32
CA ALA A 183 41.09 -9.66 6.08
C ALA A 183 41.31 -9.89 7.57
N ASP A 184 40.72 -9.02 8.38
CA ASP A 184 40.73 -9.08 9.84
C ASP A 184 39.39 -9.62 10.37
N VAL A 185 38.31 -9.42 9.60
CA VAL A 185 36.94 -9.82 9.95
C VAL A 185 36.26 -10.47 8.75
N VAL A 186 35.50 -11.54 9.00
CA VAL A 186 34.66 -12.21 8.02
C VAL A 186 33.22 -12.27 8.53
N ILE A 187 32.29 -11.80 7.70
CA ILE A 187 30.85 -11.80 7.99
C ILE A 187 30.14 -12.66 6.94
N SER A 188 29.56 -13.79 7.37
CA SER A 188 28.76 -14.63 6.49
C SER A 188 27.30 -14.16 6.43
N ALA A 189 26.82 -13.83 5.22
CA ALA A 189 25.47 -13.36 4.95
C ALA A 189 24.75 -14.27 3.92
N PHE A 190 24.86 -15.59 4.10
CA PHE A 190 24.25 -16.60 3.21
C PHE A 190 22.74 -16.80 3.38
N GLY A 191 22.09 -15.93 4.14
CA GLY A 191 20.67 -16.04 4.48
C GLY A 191 20.45 -16.78 5.80
N SER A 192 19.21 -17.16 6.02
CA SER A 192 18.75 -17.78 7.27
C SER A 192 17.91 -19.02 6.96
N VAL A 193 17.76 -19.89 7.96
CA VAL A 193 17.07 -21.18 7.83
C VAL A 193 16.26 -21.46 9.09
N LEU A 194 15.43 -22.50 9.04
CA LEU A 194 14.84 -23.16 10.20
C LEU A 194 15.54 -24.51 10.39
N SER A 195 16.37 -24.63 11.41
CA SER A 195 17.25 -25.79 11.63
C SER A 195 17.17 -26.41 13.02
N ASP A 196 16.76 -25.66 14.05
CA ASP A 196 16.61 -26.21 15.40
C ASP A 196 15.53 -27.30 15.44
N SER A 197 15.94 -28.53 15.76
CA SER A 197 15.05 -29.68 15.86
C SER A 197 13.98 -29.50 16.92
N LYS A 198 14.28 -28.79 18.02
CA LYS A 198 13.33 -28.50 19.10
C LYS A 198 12.23 -27.56 18.66
N VAL A 199 12.52 -26.63 17.75
CA VAL A 199 11.51 -25.72 17.19
C VAL A 199 10.62 -26.49 16.20
N LYS A 200 11.23 -27.31 15.33
CA LYS A 200 10.50 -28.15 14.38
C LYS A 200 9.60 -29.17 15.07
N GLU A 201 10.07 -29.81 16.13
CA GLU A 201 9.28 -30.77 16.90
C GLU A 201 8.13 -30.08 17.65
N ALA A 202 8.29 -28.83 18.09
CA ALA A 202 7.22 -28.01 18.67
C ALA A 202 6.05 -27.74 17.69
N LEU A 203 6.31 -27.84 16.38
CA LEU A 203 5.35 -27.67 15.30
C LEU A 203 4.66 -28.99 14.90
N SER A 204 5.00 -30.12 15.52
CA SER A 204 4.30 -31.39 15.26
C SER A 204 2.79 -31.25 15.57
N PRO A 205 1.89 -31.81 14.73
CA PRO A 205 2.14 -32.73 13.61
C PRO A 205 2.07 -32.10 12.21
N ILE A 206 2.30 -30.79 12.06
CA ILE A 206 2.16 -30.16 10.74
C ILE A 206 3.15 -30.74 9.72
N LYS A 207 2.73 -30.82 8.45
CA LYS A 207 3.59 -31.25 7.36
C LYS A 207 4.66 -30.19 7.03
N PHE A 208 5.83 -30.68 6.68
CA PHE A 208 6.93 -29.88 6.16
C PHE A 208 7.19 -30.25 4.71
N ASN A 209 7.49 -29.26 3.89
CA ASN A 209 7.82 -29.45 2.48
C ASN A 209 9.27 -29.97 2.31
N ARG A 210 9.68 -30.20 1.05
CA ARG A 210 11.04 -30.66 0.70
C ARG A 210 12.18 -29.75 1.17
N TRP A 211 11.88 -28.49 1.50
CA TRP A 211 12.85 -27.50 2.00
C TRP A 211 12.94 -27.48 3.52
N GLY A 212 12.18 -28.36 4.20
CA GLY A 212 12.16 -28.42 5.66
C GLY A 212 11.48 -27.22 6.31
N LEU A 213 10.55 -26.57 5.59
CA LEU A 213 9.69 -25.48 6.06
C LEU A 213 8.23 -25.93 6.16
N PRO A 214 7.40 -25.33 7.03
CA PRO A 214 5.97 -25.63 7.11
C PRO A 214 5.29 -25.53 5.74
N GLU A 215 4.57 -26.58 5.36
CA GLU A 215 3.76 -26.59 4.14
C GLU A 215 2.41 -25.90 4.41
N VAL A 216 2.03 -24.98 3.51
CA VAL A 216 0.76 -24.26 3.58
C VAL A 216 0.06 -24.27 2.23
N ASP A 217 -1.26 -24.15 2.25
CA ASP A 217 -2.04 -23.76 1.09
C ASP A 217 -1.78 -22.27 0.79
N PRO A 218 -1.37 -21.89 -0.44
CA PRO A 218 -0.93 -20.54 -0.77
C PRO A 218 -2.06 -19.51 -0.82
N GLU A 219 -3.32 -19.93 -0.92
CA GLU A 219 -4.47 -19.02 -0.89
C GLU A 219 -4.91 -18.77 0.56
N THR A 220 -4.93 -19.80 1.38
CA THR A 220 -5.51 -19.74 2.73
C THR A 220 -4.48 -19.52 3.83
N MET A 221 -3.19 -19.75 3.54
CA MET A 221 -2.08 -19.79 4.49
C MET A 221 -2.23 -20.88 5.57
N GLN A 222 -3.14 -21.83 5.35
CA GLN A 222 -3.45 -22.92 6.28
C GLN A 222 -2.45 -24.07 6.13
N THR A 223 -1.99 -24.62 7.25
CA THR A 223 -1.12 -25.82 7.24
C THR A 223 -1.94 -27.10 7.06
N SER A 224 -1.30 -28.28 7.17
CA SER A 224 -2.02 -29.56 7.22
C SER A 224 -2.96 -29.69 8.43
N GLU A 225 -2.77 -28.89 9.49
CA GLU A 225 -3.65 -28.83 10.65
C GLU A 225 -4.64 -27.67 10.51
N PRO A 226 -5.97 -27.90 10.49
CA PRO A 226 -6.95 -26.86 10.15
C PRO A 226 -6.93 -25.60 11.04
N TRP A 227 -6.46 -25.73 12.28
CA TRP A 227 -6.41 -24.65 13.25
C TRP A 227 -5.07 -23.89 13.26
N VAL A 228 -4.10 -24.30 12.42
CA VAL A 228 -2.74 -23.76 12.37
C VAL A 228 -2.46 -23.18 10.99
N PHE A 229 -2.00 -21.94 10.98
CA PHE A 229 -1.67 -21.14 9.80
C PHE A 229 -0.22 -20.68 9.89
N ALA A 230 0.41 -20.34 8.77
CA ALA A 230 1.78 -19.82 8.75
C ALA A 230 1.99 -18.79 7.64
N GLY A 231 2.90 -17.85 7.83
CA GLY A 231 3.20 -16.80 6.86
C GLY A 231 4.50 -16.05 7.16
N GLY A 232 5.00 -15.31 6.17
CA GLY A 232 6.30 -14.63 6.20
C GLY A 232 7.46 -15.57 5.91
N ASP A 233 8.69 -15.20 6.29
CA ASP A 233 9.90 -15.94 5.89
C ASP A 233 9.84 -17.45 6.21
N VAL A 234 9.09 -17.87 7.24
CA VAL A 234 9.00 -19.27 7.67
C VAL A 234 8.41 -20.19 6.61
N ILE A 235 7.57 -19.69 5.69
CA ILE A 235 7.01 -20.50 4.59
C ILE A 235 7.92 -20.51 3.35
N GLY A 236 8.95 -19.67 3.32
CA GLY A 236 9.96 -19.64 2.25
C GLY A 236 9.51 -19.03 0.92
N LEU A 237 8.36 -18.33 0.90
CA LEU A 237 7.86 -17.61 -0.28
C LEU A 237 8.16 -16.11 -0.19
N ALA A 238 7.82 -15.48 0.93
CA ALA A 238 8.11 -14.06 1.16
C ALA A 238 9.62 -13.82 1.30
N ASN A 239 10.12 -12.79 0.63
CA ASN A 239 11.49 -12.29 0.78
C ASN A 239 11.52 -10.82 1.23
N THR A 240 10.36 -10.18 1.33
CA THR A 240 10.21 -8.78 1.71
C THR A 240 9.26 -8.64 2.90
N THR A 241 9.38 -7.50 3.59
CA THR A 241 8.47 -7.16 4.68
C THR A 241 7.02 -7.04 4.20
N VAL A 242 6.78 -6.48 3.01
CA VAL A 242 5.42 -6.28 2.48
C VAL A 242 4.73 -7.60 2.14
N GLU A 243 5.46 -8.57 1.59
CA GLU A 243 4.94 -9.92 1.35
C GLU A 243 4.60 -10.61 2.67
N SER A 244 5.49 -10.53 3.67
CA SER A 244 5.23 -11.12 4.99
C SER A 244 4.00 -10.50 5.69
N VAL A 245 3.80 -9.18 5.54
CA VAL A 245 2.59 -8.51 6.03
C VAL A 245 1.35 -8.99 5.27
N ASN A 246 1.47 -9.21 3.95
CA ASN A 246 0.38 -9.73 3.14
C ASN A 246 0.02 -11.18 3.53
N ASP A 247 0.99 -12.04 3.83
CA ASP A 247 0.73 -13.41 4.30
C ASP A 247 -0.08 -13.39 5.60
N GLY A 248 0.29 -12.53 6.55
CA GLY A 248 -0.49 -12.34 7.78
C GLY A 248 -1.90 -11.80 7.51
N LYS A 249 -2.03 -10.85 6.57
CA LYS A 249 -3.32 -10.30 6.13
C LYS A 249 -4.21 -11.39 5.51
N GLN A 250 -3.66 -12.20 4.61
CA GLN A 250 -4.36 -13.30 3.95
C GLN A 250 -4.79 -14.34 4.99
N ALA A 251 -3.87 -14.80 5.83
CA ALA A 251 -4.14 -15.75 6.91
C ALA A 251 -5.26 -15.26 7.84
N SER A 252 -5.33 -13.96 8.13
CA SER A 252 -6.35 -13.41 9.05
C SER A 252 -7.79 -13.68 8.58
N TRP A 253 -8.05 -13.63 7.27
CA TRP A 253 -9.38 -13.92 6.72
C TRP A 253 -9.76 -15.39 6.91
N TYR A 254 -8.82 -16.31 6.69
CA TYR A 254 -9.08 -17.75 6.82
C TYR A 254 -9.04 -18.25 8.26
N ILE A 255 -8.24 -17.62 9.14
CA ILE A 255 -8.34 -17.79 10.58
C ILE A 255 -9.73 -17.35 11.05
N HIS A 256 -10.22 -16.19 10.59
CA HIS A 256 -11.58 -15.73 10.89
C HIS A 256 -12.63 -16.74 10.43
N LYS A 257 -12.57 -17.19 9.16
CA LYS A 257 -13.44 -18.22 8.60
C LYS A 257 -13.42 -19.51 9.42
N TYR A 258 -12.22 -19.99 9.76
CA TYR A 258 -12.04 -21.21 10.52
C TYR A 258 -12.66 -21.07 11.92
N ILE A 259 -12.33 -20.01 12.66
CA ILE A 259 -12.87 -19.79 14.00
C ILE A 259 -14.40 -19.69 13.95
N GLN A 260 -14.98 -18.89 13.06
CA GLN A 260 -16.45 -18.76 12.95
C GLN A 260 -17.13 -20.12 12.72
N SER A 261 -16.54 -20.96 11.85
CA SER A 261 -17.05 -22.31 11.61
C SER A 261 -17.05 -23.20 12.85
N GLN A 262 -16.07 -23.05 13.75
CA GLN A 262 -16.02 -23.79 15.02
C GLN A 262 -17.12 -23.37 16.01
N TYR A 263 -17.71 -22.18 15.82
CA TYR A 263 -18.82 -21.68 16.63
C TYR A 263 -20.16 -21.73 15.88
N GLY A 264 -20.24 -22.48 14.77
CA GLY A 264 -21.49 -22.65 14.00
C GLY A 264 -21.93 -21.41 13.24
N ALA A 265 -21.04 -20.44 13.04
CA ALA A 265 -21.31 -19.23 12.27
C ALA A 265 -20.69 -19.31 10.88
N SER A 266 -21.43 -18.83 9.88
CA SER A 266 -20.92 -18.66 8.52
C SER A 266 -20.45 -17.22 8.29
N ILE A 267 -19.53 -17.05 7.34
CA ILE A 267 -19.06 -15.73 6.90
C ILE A 267 -19.33 -15.57 5.40
N SER A 268 -19.22 -14.33 4.89
CA SER A 268 -19.40 -14.06 3.46
C SER A 268 -18.39 -14.83 2.60
N ALA A 269 -18.81 -15.19 1.38
CA ALA A 269 -17.92 -15.85 0.42
C ALA A 269 -16.82 -14.91 -0.10
N LYS A 270 -17.14 -13.61 -0.17
CA LYS A 270 -16.22 -12.54 -0.58
C LYS A 270 -15.43 -12.06 0.65
N PRO A 271 -14.09 -11.97 0.59
CA PRO A 271 -13.28 -11.38 1.66
C PRO A 271 -13.66 -9.92 2.00
N GLU A 272 -13.91 -9.68 3.29
CA GLU A 272 -14.35 -8.39 3.86
C GLU A 272 -13.46 -7.99 5.05
N LEU A 273 -12.16 -7.84 4.78
CA LEU A 273 -11.23 -7.34 5.80
C LEU A 273 -11.55 -5.87 6.14
N PRO A 274 -11.66 -5.51 7.43
CA PRO A 274 -11.92 -4.12 7.82
C PRO A 274 -10.84 -3.16 7.32
N LEU A 275 -11.24 -1.92 7.05
CA LEU A 275 -10.32 -0.81 6.84
C LEU A 275 -9.62 -0.41 8.15
N PHE A 276 -8.66 0.51 8.04
CA PHE A 276 -8.04 1.16 9.19
C PHE A 276 -8.90 2.35 9.63
N TYR A 277 -9.13 2.48 10.93
CA TYR A 277 -9.95 3.54 11.52
C TYR A 277 -9.23 4.21 12.68
N THR A 278 -9.53 5.49 12.88
CA THR A 278 -9.03 6.38 13.93
C THR A 278 -10.19 7.24 14.46
N PRO A 279 -10.00 7.99 15.56
CA PRO A 279 -11.01 8.94 16.03
C PRO A 279 -11.40 10.03 15.02
N ILE A 280 -10.58 10.29 13.99
CA ILE A 280 -10.90 11.26 12.92
C ILE A 280 -12.10 10.81 12.10
N ASP A 281 -12.27 9.50 11.90
CA ASP A 281 -13.36 8.95 11.09
C ASP A 281 -14.73 9.09 11.77
N LEU A 282 -14.76 9.49 13.05
CA LEU A 282 -15.98 9.76 13.82
C LEU A 282 -16.39 11.25 13.79
N VAL A 283 -15.62 12.12 13.15
CA VAL A 283 -15.95 13.55 13.06
C VAL A 283 -17.19 13.73 12.19
N ASP A 284 -18.23 14.33 12.76
CA ASP A 284 -19.44 14.71 12.02
C ASP A 284 -19.12 15.88 11.10
N ILE A 285 -19.30 15.67 9.80
CA ILE A 285 -19.10 16.67 8.75
C ILE A 285 -20.42 17.05 8.06
N SER A 286 -21.57 16.69 8.64
CA SER A 286 -22.88 17.07 8.12
C SER A 286 -23.15 18.58 8.31
N VAL A 287 -24.04 19.13 7.48
CA VAL A 287 -24.45 20.54 7.56
C VAL A 287 -25.90 20.70 7.13
N GLU A 288 -26.61 21.66 7.72
CA GLU A 288 -27.95 22.07 7.29
C GLU A 288 -27.89 23.45 6.63
N MET A 289 -28.47 23.59 5.44
CA MET A 289 -28.54 24.85 4.70
C MET A 289 -29.91 24.98 4.03
N ALA A 290 -30.58 26.13 4.21
CA ALA A 290 -31.91 26.38 3.65
C ALA A 290 -32.96 25.30 4.00
N GLY A 291 -32.84 24.67 5.17
CA GLY A 291 -33.71 23.58 5.62
C GLY A 291 -33.40 22.21 5.01
N LEU A 292 -32.38 22.12 4.14
CA LEU A 292 -31.89 20.87 3.57
C LEU A 292 -30.72 20.34 4.37
N LYS A 293 -30.72 19.04 4.65
CA LYS A 293 -29.67 18.35 5.41
C LYS A 293 -28.71 17.65 4.45
N PHE A 294 -27.44 17.98 4.55
CA PHE A 294 -26.37 17.41 3.74
C PHE A 294 -25.51 16.48 4.61
N ILE A 295 -25.34 15.23 4.18
CA ILE A 295 -24.49 14.26 4.86
C ILE A 295 -23.00 14.68 4.90
N ASN A 296 -22.59 15.53 3.94
CA ASN A 296 -21.31 16.24 3.89
C ASN A 296 -21.45 17.46 2.98
N PRO A 297 -20.59 18.50 3.09
CA PRO A 297 -20.78 19.77 2.39
C PRO A 297 -20.27 19.76 0.94
N PHE A 298 -19.90 18.59 0.39
CA PHE A 298 -19.26 18.49 -0.92
C PHE A 298 -20.26 18.00 -1.96
N GLY A 299 -20.35 18.72 -3.08
CA GLY A 299 -21.26 18.37 -4.16
C GLY A 299 -20.72 18.62 -5.55
N LEU A 300 -21.33 17.94 -6.54
CA LEU A 300 -21.04 18.17 -7.95
C LEU A 300 -21.77 19.42 -8.42
N ALA A 301 -21.03 20.39 -8.96
CA ALA A 301 -21.59 21.55 -9.64
C ALA A 301 -22.33 21.16 -10.93
N SER A 302 -23.21 22.05 -11.41
CA SER A 302 -23.89 21.91 -12.71
C SER A 302 -22.89 22.07 -13.87
N ALA A 303 -22.20 20.98 -14.21
CA ALA A 303 -21.06 21.01 -15.12
C ALA A 303 -20.85 19.64 -15.80
N THR A 304 -19.71 19.49 -16.47
CA THR A 304 -19.34 18.27 -17.19
C THR A 304 -19.35 16.99 -16.33
N PRO A 305 -18.99 17.00 -15.02
CA PRO A 305 -19.12 15.81 -14.17
C PRO A 305 -20.57 15.36 -13.92
N ALA A 306 -21.55 16.22 -14.21
CA ALA A 306 -22.98 15.95 -14.09
C ALA A 306 -23.68 15.89 -15.46
N THR A 307 -22.97 15.52 -16.53
CA THR A 307 -23.52 15.47 -17.91
C THR A 307 -24.66 14.45 -18.06
N SER A 308 -24.68 13.39 -17.26
CA SER A 308 -25.74 12.38 -17.28
C SER A 308 -26.05 11.85 -15.88
N THR A 309 -27.26 11.34 -15.71
CA THR A 309 -27.79 10.77 -14.46
C THR A 309 -26.91 9.64 -13.93
N SER A 310 -26.39 8.80 -14.82
CA SER A 310 -25.46 7.72 -14.47
C SER A 310 -24.13 8.21 -13.88
N MET A 311 -23.72 9.45 -14.13
CA MET A 311 -22.54 10.05 -13.50
C MET A 311 -22.88 10.49 -12.07
N ILE A 312 -24.03 11.13 -11.88
CA ILE A 312 -24.52 11.55 -10.56
C ILE A 312 -24.74 10.33 -9.64
N ARG A 313 -25.38 9.27 -10.15
CA ARG A 313 -25.54 8.00 -9.44
C ARG A 313 -24.20 7.47 -8.89
N ARG A 314 -23.19 7.37 -9.76
CA ARG A 314 -21.84 6.91 -9.34
C ARG A 314 -21.17 7.87 -8.36
N ALA A 315 -21.48 9.16 -8.41
CA ALA A 315 -20.97 10.12 -7.44
C ALA A 315 -21.60 9.91 -6.05
N PHE A 316 -22.90 9.63 -5.97
CA PHE A 316 -23.55 9.26 -4.72
C PHE A 316 -23.06 7.92 -4.18
N GLU A 317 -22.89 6.91 -5.03
CA GLU A 317 -22.24 5.63 -4.67
C GLU A 317 -20.82 5.84 -4.11
N ALA A 318 -20.11 6.88 -4.55
CA ALA A 318 -18.78 7.25 -4.05
C ALA A 318 -18.81 8.13 -2.78
N GLY A 319 -19.99 8.61 -2.36
CA GLY A 319 -20.18 9.37 -1.11
C GLY A 319 -20.30 10.90 -1.25
N TRP A 320 -20.50 11.45 -2.45
CA TRP A 320 -20.78 12.89 -2.61
C TRP A 320 -22.10 13.27 -1.93
N GLY A 321 -22.11 14.33 -1.10
CA GLY A 321 -23.27 14.71 -0.30
C GLY A 321 -24.44 15.27 -1.12
N PHE A 322 -24.14 15.96 -2.22
CA PHE A 322 -25.16 16.47 -3.14
C PHE A 322 -24.68 16.57 -4.58
N ALA A 323 -25.60 16.75 -5.52
CA ALA A 323 -25.26 17.00 -6.91
C ALA A 323 -26.29 17.90 -7.58
N LEU A 324 -25.80 18.72 -8.50
CA LEU A 324 -26.63 19.47 -9.43
C LEU A 324 -26.82 18.70 -10.72
N THR A 325 -28.01 18.73 -11.30
CA THR A 325 -28.18 18.33 -12.71
C THR A 325 -27.39 19.29 -13.61
N LYS A 326 -26.94 18.83 -14.78
CA LYS A 326 -26.52 19.80 -15.81
C LYS A 326 -27.72 20.69 -16.14
N THR A 327 -27.50 22.00 -16.23
CA THR A 327 -28.57 22.96 -16.50
C THR A 327 -29.40 22.49 -17.70
N PHE A 328 -30.71 22.42 -17.58
CA PHE A 328 -31.62 22.04 -18.66
C PHE A 328 -32.75 23.06 -18.84
N SER A 329 -33.38 23.03 -20.01
CA SER A 329 -34.41 23.98 -20.44
C SER A 329 -35.63 23.25 -20.99
N LEU A 330 -36.68 24.00 -21.34
CA LEU A 330 -37.83 23.49 -22.09
C LEU A 330 -37.40 23.06 -23.50
N ASP A 331 -38.14 22.13 -24.11
CA ASP A 331 -37.80 21.56 -25.43
C ASP A 331 -37.67 22.60 -26.55
N LYS A 332 -38.40 23.72 -26.44
CA LYS A 332 -38.31 24.84 -27.39
C LYS A 332 -36.96 25.57 -27.36
N ASP A 333 -36.22 25.42 -26.28
CA ASP A 333 -34.92 26.05 -26.02
C ASP A 333 -33.79 25.01 -26.07
N ILE A 334 -33.99 23.90 -26.80
CA ILE A 334 -32.97 22.86 -27.00
C ILE A 334 -31.73 23.43 -27.69
N VAL A 335 -30.57 22.93 -27.29
CA VAL A 335 -29.27 23.38 -27.79
C VAL A 335 -28.48 22.24 -28.42
N THR A 336 -27.47 22.60 -29.21
CA THR A 336 -26.46 21.66 -29.73
C THR A 336 -25.08 22.25 -29.45
N ASN A 337 -24.22 21.47 -28.80
CA ASN A 337 -22.85 21.88 -28.49
C ASN A 337 -21.96 21.82 -29.74
N VAL A 338 -20.90 22.63 -29.74
CA VAL A 338 -19.83 22.57 -30.75
C VAL A 338 -18.63 21.73 -30.25
N SER A 339 -17.70 21.43 -31.16
CA SER A 339 -16.42 20.79 -30.80
C SER A 339 -15.28 21.35 -31.66
N PRO A 340 -14.10 21.67 -31.08
CA PRO A 340 -13.71 21.54 -29.67
C PRO A 340 -14.38 22.59 -28.76
N ARG A 341 -14.56 22.28 -27.46
CA ARG A 341 -15.29 23.16 -26.53
C ARG A 341 -14.77 23.25 -25.10
N ILE A 342 -13.85 22.37 -24.69
CA ILE A 342 -13.21 22.41 -23.38
C ILE A 342 -11.71 22.25 -23.61
N ILE A 343 -10.92 23.19 -23.08
CA ILE A 343 -9.46 23.20 -23.23
C ILE A 343 -8.79 23.38 -21.87
N ARG A 344 -7.55 22.89 -21.76
CA ARG A 344 -6.71 23.18 -20.59
C ARG A 344 -6.38 24.68 -20.52
N GLY A 345 -6.27 25.17 -19.30
CA GLY A 345 -5.77 26.52 -19.04
C GLY A 345 -4.29 26.68 -19.38
N THR A 346 -3.91 27.90 -19.76
CA THR A 346 -2.50 28.31 -19.94
C THR A 346 -1.96 29.06 -18.72
N THR A 347 -2.76 29.12 -17.64
CA THR A 347 -2.50 29.90 -16.42
C THR A 347 -1.29 29.44 -15.62
N SER A 348 -0.78 28.23 -15.84
CA SER A 348 0.42 27.68 -15.18
C SER A 348 1.47 27.20 -16.20
N GLY A 349 1.56 27.87 -17.35
CA GLY A 349 2.55 27.54 -18.38
C GLY A 349 2.30 26.21 -19.09
N PRO A 350 3.32 25.61 -19.72
CA PRO A 350 3.19 24.37 -20.51
C PRO A 350 3.19 23.10 -19.64
N MET A 351 2.46 23.11 -18.54
CA MET A 351 2.28 21.95 -17.67
C MET A 351 1.06 21.15 -18.11
N TYR A 352 1.29 19.90 -18.53
CA TYR A 352 0.27 18.96 -19.00
C TYR A 352 0.06 17.85 -17.97
N GLY A 353 -1.04 17.09 -18.10
CA GLY A 353 -1.35 15.99 -17.20
C GLY A 353 -2.05 16.46 -15.92
N PRO A 354 -1.70 15.93 -14.74
CA PRO A 354 -2.47 16.12 -13.51
C PRO A 354 -2.49 17.57 -13.03
N GLY A 355 -3.54 17.93 -12.27
CA GLY A 355 -3.60 19.21 -11.59
C GLY A 355 -3.58 20.43 -12.52
N GLN A 356 -4.28 20.36 -13.66
CA GLN A 356 -4.44 21.52 -14.53
C GLN A 356 -5.00 22.69 -13.72
N SER A 357 -4.28 23.83 -13.75
CA SER A 357 -4.59 24.98 -12.89
C SER A 357 -5.92 25.65 -13.24
N SER A 358 -6.40 25.48 -14.47
CA SER A 358 -7.72 25.91 -14.90
C SER A 358 -8.16 25.17 -16.16
N PHE A 359 -9.44 25.33 -16.50
CA PHE A 359 -10.01 24.94 -17.78
C PHE A 359 -10.79 26.13 -18.34
N LEU A 360 -10.80 26.25 -19.65
CA LEU A 360 -11.71 27.16 -20.36
C LEU A 360 -12.73 26.32 -21.13
N ASN A 361 -13.99 26.72 -21.07
CA ASN A 361 -15.05 26.07 -21.82
C ASN A 361 -15.94 27.08 -22.56
N ILE A 362 -16.47 26.63 -23.68
CA ILE A 362 -17.54 27.28 -24.46
C ILE A 362 -18.73 26.31 -24.59
N GLU A 363 -18.95 25.49 -23.55
CA GLU A 363 -20.04 24.53 -23.50
C GLU A 363 -21.35 25.23 -23.16
N LEU A 364 -22.46 24.76 -23.73
CA LEU A 364 -23.80 25.25 -23.44
C LEU A 364 -24.43 24.46 -22.27
N ILE A 365 -25.73 24.67 -22.08
CA ILE A 365 -26.56 23.83 -21.22
C ILE A 365 -26.67 22.39 -21.75
N SER A 366 -27.38 21.53 -21.02
CA SER A 366 -27.63 20.15 -21.39
C SER A 366 -28.26 20.03 -22.79
N GLU A 367 -27.74 19.11 -23.61
CA GLU A 367 -28.39 18.67 -24.87
C GLU A 367 -29.50 17.63 -24.62
N LYS A 368 -29.63 17.14 -23.38
CA LYS A 368 -30.73 16.24 -22.95
C LYS A 368 -31.93 17.06 -22.50
N THR A 369 -33.12 16.52 -22.77
CA THR A 369 -34.42 17.17 -22.56
C THR A 369 -34.79 17.33 -21.08
N ALA A 370 -35.74 18.22 -20.79
CA ALA A 370 -36.32 18.32 -19.45
C ALA A 370 -36.97 17.00 -19.00
N ALA A 371 -37.63 16.27 -19.90
CA ALA A 371 -38.22 14.98 -19.58
C ALA A 371 -37.18 13.97 -19.08
N TYR A 372 -36.01 13.91 -19.74
CA TYR A 372 -34.89 13.08 -19.28
C TYR A 372 -34.46 13.46 -17.86
N TRP A 373 -34.27 14.75 -17.59
CA TRP A 373 -33.78 15.21 -16.28
C TRP A 373 -34.82 15.06 -15.18
N CYS A 374 -36.09 15.38 -15.41
CA CYS A 374 -37.15 15.17 -14.42
C CYS A 374 -37.26 13.68 -14.05
N GLN A 375 -37.34 12.78 -15.04
CA GLN A 375 -37.37 11.34 -14.75
C GLN A 375 -36.13 10.90 -13.96
N SER A 376 -34.96 11.41 -14.35
CA SER A 376 -33.69 11.12 -13.69
C SER A 376 -33.63 11.58 -12.24
N VAL A 377 -34.18 12.76 -11.92
CA VAL A 377 -34.27 13.27 -10.55
C VAL A 377 -35.15 12.35 -9.72
N THR A 378 -36.30 11.94 -10.25
CA THR A 378 -37.19 10.97 -9.57
C THR A 378 -36.46 9.67 -9.27
N GLU A 379 -35.73 9.11 -10.22
CA GLU A 379 -34.94 7.89 -10.04
C GLU A 379 -33.81 8.07 -9.00
N LEU A 380 -33.09 9.21 -9.06
CA LEU A 380 -32.01 9.49 -8.11
C LEU A 380 -32.54 9.66 -6.69
N LYS A 381 -33.66 10.35 -6.48
CA LYS A 381 -34.23 10.54 -5.14
C LYS A 381 -34.89 9.28 -4.59
N ALA A 382 -35.40 8.41 -5.46
CA ALA A 382 -35.89 7.10 -5.06
C ALA A 382 -34.74 6.22 -4.51
N ASP A 383 -33.59 6.24 -5.17
CA ASP A 383 -32.45 5.38 -4.82
C ASP A 383 -31.52 5.99 -3.76
N PHE A 384 -31.48 7.32 -3.67
CA PHE A 384 -30.57 8.09 -2.79
C PHE A 384 -31.36 9.16 -2.01
N PRO A 385 -32.22 8.76 -1.05
CA PRO A 385 -33.08 9.70 -0.34
C PRO A 385 -32.32 10.74 0.48
N ASP A 386 -31.16 10.37 1.04
CA ASP A 386 -30.33 11.23 1.90
C ASP A 386 -29.35 12.12 1.13
N ASN A 387 -29.15 11.88 -0.17
CA ASN A 387 -28.33 12.72 -1.02
C ASN A 387 -29.18 13.82 -1.64
N ILE A 388 -28.71 15.07 -1.54
CA ILE A 388 -29.46 16.22 -2.06
C ILE A 388 -29.29 16.32 -3.58
N VAL A 389 -30.40 16.41 -4.31
CA VAL A 389 -30.44 16.61 -5.76
C VAL A 389 -31.04 17.98 -6.06
N ILE A 390 -30.24 18.84 -6.69
CA ILE A 390 -30.64 20.19 -7.07
C ILE A 390 -30.81 20.25 -8.59
N ALA A 391 -32.02 20.56 -9.05
CA ALA A 391 -32.25 20.72 -10.49
C ALA A 391 -31.79 22.11 -10.94
N SER A 392 -30.73 22.16 -11.75
CA SER A 392 -30.27 23.39 -12.39
C SER A 392 -31.11 23.64 -13.64
N ILE A 393 -31.81 24.78 -13.70
CA ILE A 393 -32.75 25.10 -14.76
C ILE A 393 -32.50 26.49 -15.35
N MET A 394 -32.92 26.67 -16.59
CA MET A 394 -32.83 27.97 -17.25
C MET A 394 -33.89 28.15 -18.33
N CYS A 395 -34.47 29.34 -18.37
CA CYS A 395 -35.42 29.78 -19.39
C CYS A 395 -35.02 31.15 -19.96
N SER A 396 -35.66 31.54 -21.05
CA SER A 396 -35.66 32.94 -21.50
C SER A 396 -36.35 33.86 -20.49
N TYR A 397 -36.22 35.19 -20.64
CA TYR A 397 -36.94 36.15 -19.78
C TYR A 397 -38.46 36.15 -20.07
N ASN A 398 -39.12 35.08 -19.65
CA ASN A 398 -40.54 34.83 -19.79
C ASN A 398 -41.05 34.18 -18.50
N LYS A 399 -42.00 34.84 -17.84
CA LYS A 399 -42.54 34.39 -16.55
C LYS A 399 -43.17 32.99 -16.63
N ASN A 400 -43.93 32.70 -17.68
CA ASN A 400 -44.63 31.43 -17.81
C ASN A 400 -43.64 30.27 -17.98
N ASP A 401 -42.56 30.50 -18.74
CA ASP A 401 -41.53 29.48 -18.97
C ASP A 401 -40.79 29.12 -17.68
N TRP A 402 -40.40 30.13 -16.89
CA TRP A 402 -39.75 29.90 -15.59
C TRP A 402 -40.68 29.14 -14.63
N MET A 403 -41.95 29.55 -14.54
CA MET A 403 -42.93 28.85 -13.70
C MET A 403 -43.17 27.42 -14.16
N GLU A 404 -43.29 27.18 -15.46
CA GLU A 404 -43.50 25.84 -16.03
C GLU A 404 -42.33 24.91 -15.71
N LEU A 405 -41.10 25.34 -16.00
CA LEU A 405 -39.92 24.50 -15.82
C LEU A 405 -39.58 24.29 -14.33
N ALA A 406 -39.75 25.32 -13.49
CA ALA A 406 -39.61 25.18 -12.05
C ALA A 406 -40.61 24.17 -11.48
N LYS A 407 -41.88 24.26 -11.88
CA LYS A 407 -42.91 23.32 -11.42
C LYS A 407 -42.64 21.88 -11.88
N LYS A 408 -42.26 21.68 -13.15
CA LYS A 408 -41.84 20.36 -13.66
C LYS A 408 -40.66 19.77 -12.89
N SER A 409 -39.74 20.61 -12.44
CA SER A 409 -38.55 20.19 -11.69
C SER A 409 -38.89 19.87 -10.23
N GLU A 410 -39.72 20.69 -9.58
CA GLU A 410 -40.26 20.42 -8.25
C GLU A 410 -41.06 19.11 -8.24
N ASP A 411 -41.98 18.94 -9.19
CA ASP A 411 -42.85 17.75 -9.28
C ASP A 411 -42.06 16.45 -9.55
N SER A 412 -40.82 16.56 -10.04
CA SER A 412 -39.91 15.41 -10.20
C SER A 412 -39.33 14.91 -8.86
N GLY A 413 -39.48 15.68 -7.78
CA GLY A 413 -38.94 15.38 -6.46
C GLY A 413 -37.58 16.01 -6.17
N ALA A 414 -37.12 16.99 -6.96
CA ALA A 414 -35.89 17.72 -6.65
C ALA A 414 -35.97 18.37 -5.25
N ASP A 415 -34.90 18.27 -4.45
CA ASP A 415 -34.87 18.86 -3.11
C ASP A 415 -34.81 20.40 -3.17
N ALA A 416 -34.21 20.93 -4.23
CA ALA A 416 -34.10 22.35 -4.51
C ALA A 416 -33.90 22.63 -6.01
N LEU A 417 -34.01 23.90 -6.38
CA LEU A 417 -33.71 24.39 -7.72
C LEU A 417 -32.51 25.34 -7.68
N GLU A 418 -31.68 25.27 -8.71
CA GLU A 418 -30.66 26.29 -9.01
C GLU A 418 -31.07 27.01 -10.30
N LEU A 419 -31.14 28.34 -10.26
CA LEU A 419 -31.50 29.14 -11.41
C LEU A 419 -30.22 29.61 -12.10
N ASN A 420 -29.93 29.06 -13.29
CA ASN A 420 -28.74 29.46 -14.04
C ASN A 420 -29.02 30.78 -14.77
N LEU A 421 -28.35 31.85 -14.32
CA LEU A 421 -28.42 33.19 -14.89
C LEU A 421 -27.09 33.60 -15.57
N SER A 422 -26.27 32.61 -15.96
CA SER A 422 -24.86 32.81 -16.28
C SER A 422 -24.45 32.34 -17.67
N CYS A 423 -25.19 31.43 -18.32
CA CYS A 423 -24.82 30.93 -19.66
C CYS A 423 -25.06 32.01 -20.75
N PRO A 424 -24.03 32.45 -21.51
CA PRO A 424 -24.21 33.41 -22.59
C PRO A 424 -24.82 32.72 -23.80
N HIS A 425 -26.13 32.78 -23.96
CA HIS A 425 -26.80 32.34 -25.18
C HIS A 425 -26.65 33.37 -26.29
N GLY A 426 -25.42 33.53 -26.82
CA GLY A 426 -25.09 34.00 -28.17
C GLY A 426 -25.70 35.29 -28.75
N MET A 427 -26.62 35.98 -28.08
CA MET A 427 -27.29 37.21 -28.50
C MET A 427 -27.82 37.93 -27.26
N GLY A 428 -27.22 39.07 -26.90
CA GLY A 428 -27.77 39.95 -25.84
C GLY A 428 -29.21 40.40 -26.12
N GLU A 429 -29.65 40.32 -27.38
CA GLU A 429 -30.99 40.70 -27.84
C GLU A 429 -32.11 39.71 -27.45
N ARG A 430 -31.79 38.47 -27.03
CA ARG A 430 -32.79 37.45 -26.63
C ARG A 430 -33.03 37.33 -25.11
N GLY A 431 -32.31 38.10 -24.28
CA GLY A 431 -32.57 38.18 -22.84
C GLY A 431 -32.52 36.83 -22.10
N MET A 432 -31.45 36.03 -22.32
CA MET A 432 -31.26 34.73 -21.65
C MET A 432 -29.91 34.65 -20.92
N GLY A 433 -29.89 33.95 -19.79
CA GLY A 433 -28.67 33.62 -19.04
C GLY A 433 -27.90 34.86 -18.59
N LEU A 434 -26.63 35.00 -19.04
CA LEU A 434 -25.69 36.06 -18.58
C LEU A 434 -26.28 37.48 -18.62
N ALA A 435 -27.12 37.77 -19.62
CA ALA A 435 -27.79 39.07 -19.74
C ALA A 435 -28.75 39.35 -18.57
N CYS A 436 -29.43 38.31 -18.05
CA CYS A 436 -30.30 38.43 -16.89
C CYS A 436 -29.52 38.50 -15.58
N GLY A 437 -28.45 37.69 -15.43
CA GLY A 437 -27.66 37.64 -14.20
C GLY A 437 -26.86 38.91 -13.88
N GLN A 438 -26.71 39.81 -14.86
CA GLN A 438 -26.03 41.09 -14.71
C GLN A 438 -26.97 42.26 -14.38
N ASP A 439 -28.29 42.06 -14.46
CA ASP A 439 -29.30 43.08 -14.18
C ASP A 439 -30.11 42.72 -12.92
N PRO A 440 -29.94 43.45 -11.80
CA PRO A 440 -30.66 43.19 -10.55
C PRO A 440 -32.19 43.20 -10.67
N GLU A 441 -32.76 43.94 -11.62
CA GLU A 441 -34.21 43.98 -11.86
C GLU A 441 -34.70 42.69 -12.50
N LEU A 442 -34.00 42.21 -13.54
CA LEU A 442 -34.32 40.94 -14.19
C LEU A 442 -34.17 39.77 -13.22
N VAL A 443 -33.11 39.75 -12.40
CA VAL A 443 -32.92 38.74 -11.34
C VAL A 443 -34.09 38.75 -10.36
N ARG A 444 -34.51 39.93 -9.87
CA ARG A 444 -35.64 40.04 -8.94
C ARG A 444 -36.96 39.58 -9.56
N ASN A 445 -37.17 39.85 -10.84
CA ASN A 445 -38.40 39.45 -11.54
C ASN A 445 -38.45 37.93 -11.81
N ILE A 446 -37.29 37.29 -11.98
CA ILE A 446 -37.17 35.83 -12.05
C ILE A 446 -37.37 35.20 -10.66
N CYS A 447 -36.90 35.87 -9.60
CA CYS A 447 -36.97 35.43 -8.20
C CYS A 447 -37.88 36.35 -7.35
N PRO A 448 -39.19 36.45 -7.61
CA PRO A 448 -40.04 37.37 -6.87
C PRO A 448 -40.11 36.98 -5.39
N ASP A 449 -40.03 37.97 -4.49
CA ASP A 449 -40.16 37.74 -3.05
C ASP A 449 -41.58 37.24 -2.74
N PRO A 450 -41.75 36.04 -2.15
CA PRO A 450 -43.07 35.52 -1.80
C PRO A 450 -43.83 36.40 -0.78
N LYS A 451 -43.17 37.36 -0.12
CA LYS A 451 -43.79 38.32 0.83
C LYS A 451 -44.20 39.66 0.23
N CYS A 452 -43.96 39.91 -1.06
CA CYS A 452 -44.30 41.17 -1.75
C CYS A 452 -45.65 41.15 -2.49
N HIS A 453 -46.59 40.30 -2.05
CA HIS A 453 -47.97 40.26 -2.56
C HIS A 453 -48.99 40.71 -1.53
#